data_AF-A0A413S255-F1
#
_entry.id   AF-A0A413S255-F1
#
_cell.length_a   1.000
_cell.length_b   1.000
_cell.length_c   1.000
_cell.angle_alpha   90.00
_cell.angle_beta   90.00
_cell.angle_gamma   90.00
#
_symmetry.space_group_name_H-M   'P 1'
#
loop_
_entity.id
_entity.type
_entity.pdbx_description
1 polymer ?
#
loop_
_entity_poly.entity_id
_entity_poly.type
_entity_poly.pdbx_seq_one_letter_code
_entity_poly.pdbx_strand_id
1 'polypeptide(L)'
;MEQIVMFVIQSIITILGFVITYLGIRLNLKNELMSRKTGLHIDRMTEIPYTILDLMNKGNDNKNKVENVTVEDFNKLLTTIYAYGSQDAIRITALLQKENYLEVLQVNKYRMLAIYPLLANQIKYDITGIAITSDFWFDMKINDYNKDKIIHNALIEENNKLVRKLKLNERFYIGKDKVMK
;
A
#
# COMPACT_ATOMS: atom_id res chain seq x y z
N MET A 1 62.71 19.16 22.71
CA MET A 1 61.48 19.97 22.57
C MET A 1 60.73 19.61 21.30
N GLU A 2 61.37 19.62 20.13
CA GLU A 2 60.70 19.30 18.85
C GLU A 2 60.04 17.91 18.79
N GLN A 3 60.69 16.87 19.31
CA GLN A 3 60.11 15.52 19.35
C GLN A 3 58.81 15.46 20.17
N ILE A 4 58.73 16.18 21.29
CA ILE A 4 57.54 16.23 22.16
C ILE A 4 56.37 16.88 21.40
N VAL A 5 56.64 17.99 20.69
CA VAL A 5 55.64 18.69 19.88
C VAL A 5 55.09 17.78 18.77
N MET A 6 55.95 17.00 18.12
CA MET A 6 55.55 16.07 17.06
C MET A 6 54.66 14.93 17.59
N PHE A 7 54.96 14.37 18.77
CA PHE A 7 54.11 13.35 19.41
C PHE A 7 52.73 13.90 19.80
N VAL A 8 52.66 15.15 20.28
CA VAL A 8 51.39 15.80 20.60
C VAL A 8 50.54 15.98 19.33
N ILE A 9 51.13 16.46 18.24
CA ILE A 9 50.43 16.65 16.95
C ILE A 9 49.90 15.31 16.43
N GLN A 10 50.73 14.26 16.42
CA GLN A 10 50.33 12.92 15.97
C GLN A 10 49.18 12.35 16.81
N SER A 11 49.19 12.60 18.13
CA SER A 11 48.13 12.16 19.03
C SER A 11 46.80 12.87 18.72
N ILE A 12 46.83 14.18 18.46
CA ILE A 12 45.64 14.96 18.09
C ILE A 12 45.07 14.47 16.76
N ILE A 13 45.92 14.25 15.75
CA ILE A 13 45.50 13.72 14.44
C ILE A 13 44.84 12.34 14.61
N THR A 14 45.42 11.47 15.45
CA THR A 14 44.87 10.14 15.72
C THR A 14 43.49 10.21 16.39
N ILE A 15 43.33 11.07 17.40
CA ILE A 15 42.05 11.28 18.08
C ILE A 15 41.00 11.81 17.09
N LEU A 16 41.36 12.80 16.26
CA LEU A 16 40.46 13.35 15.25
C LEU A 16 40.05 12.30 14.22
N GLY A 17 41.01 11.50 13.72
CA GLY A 17 40.73 10.39 12.81
C GLY A 17 39.77 9.37 13.42
N PHE A 18 39.94 9.05 14.70
CA PHE A 18 39.05 8.15 15.43
C PHE A 18 37.63 8.73 15.56
N VAL A 19 37.50 10.02 15.88
CA VAL A 19 36.20 10.71 15.98
C VAL A 19 35.46 10.69 14.63
N ILE A 20 36.16 11.04 13.54
CA ILE A 20 35.57 11.03 12.18
C ILE A 20 35.12 9.61 11.82
N THR A 21 35.97 8.61 12.07
CA THR A 21 35.65 7.20 11.80
C THR A 21 34.44 6.73 12.60
N TYR A 22 34.39 7.06 13.89
CA TYR A 22 33.26 6.71 14.75
C TYR A 22 31.94 7.33 14.27
N LEU A 23 31.95 8.60 13.89
CA LEU A 23 30.78 9.27 13.32
C LEU A 23 30.35 8.64 12.00
N GLY A 24 31.30 8.29 11.13
CA GLY A 24 31.05 7.58 9.87
C GLY A 24 30.38 6.24 10.09
N ILE A 25 30.88 5.42 11.02
CA ILE A 25 30.29 4.12 11.38
C ILE A 25 28.87 4.30 11.92
N ARG A 26 28.64 5.28 12.80
CA ARG A 26 27.31 5.57 13.36
C ARG A 26 26.30 5.97 12.26
N LEU A 27 26.72 6.78 11.30
CA LEU A 27 25.88 7.18 10.16
C LEU A 27 25.56 5.99 9.25
N ASN A 28 26.56 5.16 8.92
CA ASN A 28 26.36 3.97 8.10
C ASN A 28 25.42 2.97 8.75
N LEU A 29 25.60 2.67 10.04
CA LEU A 29 24.69 1.80 10.80
C LEU A 29 23.25 2.33 10.78
N LYS A 30 23.07 3.65 10.96
CA LYS A 30 21.75 4.27 10.91
C LYS A 30 21.11 4.11 9.53
N ASN A 31 21.88 4.32 8.46
CA ASN A 31 21.39 4.18 7.08
C ASN A 31 21.04 2.74 6.75
N GLU A 32 21.87 1.78 7.15
CA GLU A 32 21.59 0.35 7.00
C GLU A 32 20.33 -0.08 7.76
N LEU A 33 20.16 0.38 9.01
CA LEU A 33 18.96 0.10 9.80
C LEU A 33 17.70 0.65 9.14
N MET A 34 17.76 1.88 8.61
CA MET A 34 16.66 2.47 7.86
C MET A 34 16.37 1.66 6.58
N SER A 35 17.40 1.30 5.83
CA SER A 35 17.26 0.48 4.62
C SER A 35 16.65 -0.89 4.91
N ARG A 36 17.07 -1.55 6.01
CA ARG A 36 16.51 -2.84 6.44
C ARG A 36 15.04 -2.71 6.86
N LYS A 37 14.70 -1.65 7.58
CA LYS A 37 13.32 -1.37 7.98
C LYS A 37 12.42 -1.15 6.76
N THR A 38 12.89 -0.36 5.79
CA THR A 38 12.20 -0.14 4.52
C THR A 38 12.09 -1.44 3.71
N GLY A 39 13.17 -2.24 3.66
CA GLY A 39 13.17 -3.55 3.01
C GLY A 39 12.12 -4.49 3.59
N LEU A 40 12.05 -4.62 4.92
CA LEU A 40 11.05 -5.44 5.60
C LEU A 40 9.62 -4.98 5.29
N HIS A 41 9.38 -3.67 5.26
CA HIS A 41 8.08 -3.11 4.89
C HIS A 41 7.70 -3.51 3.46
N ILE A 42 8.62 -3.36 2.50
CA ILE A 42 8.42 -3.75 1.10
C ILE A 42 8.15 -5.26 1.00
N ASP A 43 8.99 -6.10 1.62
CA ASP A 43 8.87 -7.56 1.56
C ASP A 43 7.50 -8.02 2.08
N ARG A 44 7.03 -7.45 3.18
CA ARG A 44 5.73 -7.79 3.78
C ARG A 44 4.54 -7.26 2.99
N MET A 45 4.72 -6.22 2.19
CA MET A 45 3.64 -5.58 1.43
C MET A 45 3.58 -5.99 -0.04
N THR A 46 4.65 -6.58 -0.59
CA THR A 46 4.75 -6.90 -2.02
C THR A 46 3.66 -7.86 -2.50
N GLU A 47 3.31 -8.85 -1.68
CA GLU A 47 2.29 -9.86 -2.03
C GLU A 47 0.87 -9.41 -1.70
N ILE A 48 0.72 -8.37 -0.86
CA ILE A 48 -0.58 -7.97 -0.32
C ILE A 48 -1.58 -7.50 -1.40
N PRO A 49 -1.19 -6.70 -2.42
CA PRO A 49 -2.08 -6.36 -3.53
C PRO A 49 -2.67 -7.60 -4.21
N TYR A 50 -1.85 -8.65 -4.41
CA TYR A 50 -2.31 -9.90 -4.98
C TYR A 50 -3.29 -10.60 -4.03
N THR A 51 -2.93 -10.76 -2.76
CA THR A 51 -3.79 -11.39 -1.74
C THR A 51 -5.16 -10.71 -1.65
N ILE A 52 -5.22 -9.38 -1.66
CA ILE A 52 -6.49 -8.63 -1.61
C ILE A 52 -7.40 -9.00 -2.78
N LEU A 53 -6.84 -9.02 -3.99
CA LEU A 53 -7.60 -9.29 -5.20
C LEU A 53 -8.00 -10.77 -5.30
N ASP A 54 -7.14 -11.69 -4.85
CA ASP A 54 -7.44 -13.12 -4.78
C ASP A 54 -8.58 -13.42 -3.80
N LEU A 55 -8.56 -12.80 -2.62
CA LEU A 55 -9.64 -12.92 -1.63
C LEU A 55 -10.98 -12.43 -2.19
N MET A 56 -11.01 -11.32 -2.93
CA MET A 56 -12.24 -10.86 -3.58
C MET A 56 -12.75 -11.86 -4.62
N ASN A 57 -11.86 -12.43 -5.45
CA ASN A 57 -12.24 -13.38 -6.49
C ASN A 57 -12.80 -14.67 -5.88
N LYS A 58 -12.14 -15.22 -4.86
CA LYS A 58 -12.59 -16.42 -4.14
C LYS A 58 -13.93 -16.23 -3.44
N GLY A 59 -14.22 -15.02 -2.94
CA GLY A 59 -15.53 -14.69 -2.37
C GLY A 59 -16.67 -14.60 -3.40
N ASN A 60 -16.36 -14.42 -4.69
CA ASN A 60 -17.35 -14.23 -5.76
C ASN A 60 -17.62 -15.50 -6.59
N ASP A 61 -16.76 -16.51 -6.50
CA ASP A 61 -16.88 -17.78 -7.24
C ASP A 61 -17.82 -18.77 -6.55
N ASN A 62 -19.11 -18.69 -6.86
CA ASN A 62 -20.11 -19.70 -6.48
C ASN A 62 -19.95 -21.06 -7.20
N LYS A 63 -18.98 -21.20 -8.13
CA LYS A 63 -18.90 -22.32 -9.07
C LYS A 63 -17.88 -23.40 -8.74
N ASN A 64 -16.91 -23.18 -7.84
CA ASN A 64 -15.95 -24.22 -7.43
C ASN A 64 -15.59 -24.10 -5.94
N LYS A 65 -16.10 -25.03 -5.12
CA LYS A 65 -15.88 -25.13 -3.66
C LYS A 65 -14.44 -25.51 -3.23
N VAL A 66 -13.41 -25.12 -3.99
CA VAL A 66 -12.06 -25.70 -3.79
C VAL A 66 -11.20 -24.88 -2.81
N GLU A 67 -11.45 -23.58 -2.63
CA GLU A 67 -10.82 -22.77 -1.57
C GLU A 67 -11.77 -21.63 -1.15
N ASN A 68 -12.57 -21.85 -0.11
CA ASN A 68 -13.34 -20.77 0.50
C ASN A 68 -12.36 -19.83 1.23
N VAL A 69 -12.52 -18.51 1.05
CA VAL A 69 -11.83 -17.52 1.88
C VAL A 69 -12.11 -17.82 3.34
N THR A 70 -11.06 -18.11 4.13
CA THR A 70 -11.24 -18.33 5.56
C THR A 70 -11.26 -17.00 6.30
N VAL A 71 -11.94 -16.97 7.45
CA VAL A 71 -11.87 -15.83 8.39
C VAL A 71 -10.42 -15.57 8.81
N GLU A 72 -9.60 -16.63 8.86
CA GLU A 72 -8.17 -16.54 9.17
C GLU A 72 -7.38 -15.80 8.08
N ASP A 73 -7.62 -16.09 6.80
CA ASP A 73 -6.97 -15.41 5.68
C ASP A 73 -7.26 -13.91 5.70
N PHE A 74 -8.53 -13.56 5.95
CA PHE A 74 -8.94 -12.17 6.04
C PHE A 74 -8.35 -11.48 7.27
N ASN A 75 -8.36 -12.12 8.45
CA ASN A 75 -7.73 -11.56 9.66
C ASN A 75 -6.21 -11.37 9.49
N LYS A 76 -5.54 -12.30 8.80
CA LYS A 76 -4.12 -12.19 8.48
C LYS A 76 -3.86 -10.99 7.55
N LEU A 77 -4.71 -10.78 6.55
CA LEU A 77 -4.65 -9.58 5.70
C LEU A 77 -4.79 -8.31 6.53
N LEU A 78 -5.84 -8.20 7.35
CA LEU A 78 -6.10 -7.02 8.19
C LEU A 78 -4.92 -6.72 9.12
N THR A 79 -4.40 -7.75 9.79
CA THR A 79 -3.28 -7.64 10.73
C THR A 79 -2.01 -7.21 10.02
N THR A 80 -1.75 -7.76 8.83
CA THR A 80 -0.56 -7.40 8.03
C THR A 80 -0.66 -5.95 7.55
N ILE A 81 -1.82 -5.52 7.05
CA ILE A 81 -2.02 -4.12 6.63
C ILE A 81 -1.92 -3.18 7.82
N TYR A 82 -2.44 -3.54 8.99
CA TYR A 82 -2.32 -2.70 10.17
C TYR A 82 -0.86 -2.57 10.67
N ALA A 83 -0.11 -3.68 10.67
CA ALA A 83 1.26 -3.72 11.18
C ALA A 83 2.25 -3.00 10.26
N TYR A 84 2.06 -3.10 8.94
CA TYR A 84 3.04 -2.63 7.96
C TYR A 84 2.50 -1.57 7.02
N GLY A 85 1.20 -1.39 6.84
CA GLY A 85 0.63 -0.56 5.76
C GLY A 85 0.76 0.93 6.00
N SER A 86 0.59 1.73 4.95
CA SER A 86 0.47 3.18 5.09
C SER A 86 -0.83 3.55 5.81
N GLN A 87 -0.89 4.78 6.32
CA GLN A 87 -2.11 5.32 6.91
C GLN A 87 -3.30 5.28 5.93
N ASP A 88 -3.05 5.47 4.63
CA ASP A 88 -4.08 5.45 3.60
C ASP A 88 -4.60 4.03 3.36
N ALA A 89 -3.70 3.05 3.28
CA ALA A 89 -4.07 1.64 3.19
C ALA A 89 -4.89 1.20 4.41
N ILE A 90 -4.47 1.60 5.63
CA ILE A 90 -5.20 1.31 6.87
C ILE A 90 -6.61 1.94 6.85
N ARG A 91 -6.75 3.17 6.36
CA ARG A 91 -8.07 3.85 6.24
C ARG A 91 -9.00 3.11 5.27
N ILE A 92 -8.50 2.66 4.13
CA ILE A 92 -9.27 1.87 3.17
C ILE A 92 -9.67 0.52 3.78
N THR A 93 -8.74 -0.16 4.44
CA THR A 93 -9.00 -1.45 5.11
C THR A 93 -10.01 -1.33 6.24
N ALA A 94 -9.93 -0.28 7.07
CA ALA A 94 -10.91 -0.02 8.11
C ALA A 94 -12.31 0.22 7.53
N LEU A 95 -12.40 0.88 6.37
CA LEU A 95 -13.66 1.04 5.64
C LEU A 95 -14.18 -0.30 5.12
N LEU A 96 -13.30 -1.13 4.52
CA LEU A 96 -13.66 -2.47 4.06
C LEU A 96 -14.24 -3.30 5.21
N GLN A 97 -13.56 -3.31 6.36
CA GLN A 97 -14.02 -4.04 7.54
C GLN A 97 -15.38 -3.53 8.03
N LYS A 98 -15.53 -2.21 8.10
CA LYS A 98 -16.77 -1.58 8.52
C LYS A 98 -17.92 -1.93 7.58
N GLU A 99 -17.72 -1.85 6.27
CA GLU A 99 -18.77 -2.13 5.28
C GLU A 99 -19.08 -3.63 5.19
N ASN A 100 -18.10 -4.52 5.41
CA ASN A 100 -18.30 -5.96 5.51
C ASN A 100 -19.10 -6.36 6.77
N TYR A 101 -18.79 -5.80 7.95
CA TYR A 101 -19.59 -6.04 9.16
C TYR A 101 -21.01 -5.46 9.08
N LEU A 102 -21.23 -4.43 8.26
CA LEU A 102 -22.52 -3.79 8.06
C LEU A 102 -23.40 -4.51 7.01
N GLU A 103 -23.01 -5.71 6.55
CA GLU A 103 -23.80 -6.58 5.64
C GLU A 103 -25.25 -6.85 6.07
N VAL A 104 -25.66 -6.36 7.25
CA VAL A 104 -27.04 -6.42 7.75
C VAL A 104 -27.99 -5.46 7.00
N LEU A 105 -27.53 -4.38 6.33
CA LEU A 105 -28.43 -3.39 5.69
C LEU A 105 -27.84 -2.75 4.41
N GLN A 106 -28.22 -3.28 3.23
CA GLN A 106 -28.17 -2.59 1.92
C GLN A 106 -26.84 -1.91 1.49
N VAL A 107 -25.68 -2.53 1.75
CA VAL A 107 -24.41 -2.00 1.22
C VAL A 107 -24.42 -2.07 -0.33
N ASN A 108 -24.08 -0.97 -0.99
CA ASN A 108 -24.03 -0.89 -2.45
C ASN A 108 -22.96 -1.84 -3.00
N LYS A 109 -23.35 -2.87 -3.77
CA LYS A 109 -22.44 -3.87 -4.34
C LYS A 109 -21.27 -3.26 -5.14
N TYR A 110 -21.50 -2.17 -5.86
CA TYR A 110 -20.46 -1.50 -6.66
C TYR A 110 -19.41 -0.84 -5.78
N ARG A 111 -19.81 -0.42 -4.58
CA ARG A 111 -18.92 0.19 -3.59
C ARG A 111 -17.96 -0.83 -3.00
N MET A 112 -18.46 -2.01 -2.61
CA MET A 112 -17.61 -3.11 -2.15
C MET A 112 -16.63 -3.54 -3.25
N LEU A 113 -17.11 -3.71 -4.49
CA LEU A 113 -16.26 -4.03 -5.64
C LEU A 113 -15.20 -2.96 -5.94
N ALA A 114 -15.45 -1.69 -5.61
CA ALA A 114 -14.48 -0.62 -5.81
C ALA A 114 -13.41 -0.57 -4.70
N ILE A 115 -13.71 -1.02 -3.47
CA ILE A 115 -12.77 -0.93 -2.34
C ILE A 115 -11.54 -1.83 -2.54
N TYR A 116 -11.71 -3.07 -3.00
CA TYR A 116 -10.62 -4.04 -3.17
C TYR A 116 -9.53 -3.57 -4.16
N PRO A 117 -9.84 -3.21 -5.43
CA PRO A 117 -8.83 -2.71 -6.35
C PRO A 117 -8.24 -1.38 -5.89
N LEU A 118 -9.02 -0.51 -5.24
CA LEU A 118 -8.51 0.74 -4.67
C LEU A 118 -7.47 0.49 -3.56
N LEU A 119 -7.71 -0.48 -2.68
CA LEU A 119 -6.76 -0.89 -1.65
C LEU A 119 -5.47 -1.47 -2.26
N ALA A 120 -5.60 -2.35 -3.25
CA ALA A 120 -4.46 -2.92 -3.96
C ALA A 120 -3.63 -1.82 -4.64
N ASN A 121 -4.28 -0.83 -5.26
CA ASN A 121 -3.63 0.30 -5.89
C ASN A 121 -2.90 1.20 -4.89
N GLN A 122 -3.50 1.46 -3.72
CA GLN A 122 -2.86 2.22 -2.65
C GLN A 122 -1.59 1.53 -2.17
N ILE A 123 -1.65 0.24 -1.86
CA ILE A 123 -0.48 -0.51 -1.35
C ILE A 123 0.61 -0.61 -2.43
N LYS A 124 0.24 -0.86 -3.68
CA LYS A 124 1.19 -0.83 -4.81
C LYS A 124 1.87 0.54 -4.91
N TYR A 125 1.11 1.62 -4.79
CA TYR A 125 1.63 2.98 -4.83
C TYR A 125 2.58 3.26 -3.66
N ASP A 126 2.26 2.80 -2.45
CA ASP A 126 3.10 2.99 -1.27
C ASP A 126 4.47 2.32 -1.41
N ILE A 127 4.54 1.16 -2.07
CA ILE A 127 5.77 0.41 -2.30
C ILE A 127 6.57 0.97 -3.49
N THR A 128 5.89 1.25 -4.60
CA THR A 128 6.54 1.48 -5.91
C THR A 128 6.53 2.93 -6.37
N GLY A 129 5.68 3.77 -5.78
CA GLY A 129 5.38 5.12 -6.28
C GLY A 129 4.55 5.15 -7.57
N ILE A 130 4.17 3.99 -8.12
CA ILE A 130 3.38 3.88 -9.36
C ILE A 130 1.90 3.96 -9.02
N ALA A 131 1.26 5.06 -9.39
CA ALA A 131 -0.18 5.23 -9.24
C ALA A 131 -0.90 4.67 -10.46
N ILE A 132 -1.91 3.84 -10.23
CA ILE A 132 -2.86 3.34 -11.25
C ILE A 132 -4.27 3.49 -10.71
N THR A 133 -5.25 3.57 -11.62
CA THR A 133 -6.66 3.65 -11.25
C THR A 133 -7.27 2.24 -11.16
N SER A 134 -8.39 2.12 -10.44
CA SER A 134 -9.16 0.86 -10.37
C SER A 134 -9.83 0.50 -11.71
N ASP A 135 -9.85 1.44 -12.67
CA ASP A 135 -10.41 1.29 -14.02
C ASP A 135 -9.83 0.08 -14.75
N PHE A 136 -8.50 -0.07 -14.72
CA PHE A 136 -7.81 -1.21 -15.32
C PHE A 136 -8.26 -2.55 -14.73
N TRP A 137 -8.52 -2.59 -13.42
CA TRP A 137 -8.98 -3.82 -12.79
C TRP A 137 -10.44 -4.11 -13.15
N PHE A 138 -11.30 -3.10 -13.19
CA PHE A 138 -12.69 -3.25 -13.64
C PHE A 138 -12.76 -3.77 -15.07
N ASP A 139 -11.98 -3.19 -15.98
CA ASP A 139 -11.87 -3.62 -17.38
C ASP A 139 -11.38 -5.07 -17.50
N MET A 140 -10.37 -5.44 -16.71
CA MET A 140 -9.80 -6.79 -16.72
C MET A 140 -10.75 -7.86 -16.15
N LYS A 141 -11.59 -7.53 -15.15
CA LYS A 141 -12.36 -8.54 -14.40
C LYS A 141 -13.86 -8.52 -14.57
N ILE A 142 -14.46 -7.42 -14.98
CA ILE A 142 -15.91 -7.31 -15.10
C ILE A 142 -16.28 -7.36 -16.59
N ASN A 143 -16.79 -8.51 -17.04
CA ASN A 143 -17.06 -8.80 -18.45
C ASN A 143 -17.92 -7.74 -19.18
N ASP A 144 -18.90 -7.16 -18.48
CA ASP A 144 -19.83 -6.19 -19.04
C ASP A 144 -19.45 -4.75 -18.71
N TYR A 145 -18.26 -4.51 -18.13
CA TYR A 145 -17.84 -3.18 -17.67
C TYR A 145 -17.89 -2.12 -18.77
N ASN A 146 -17.41 -2.45 -19.98
CA ASN A 146 -17.43 -1.52 -21.11
C ASN A 146 -18.71 -1.61 -21.96
N LYS A 147 -19.57 -2.60 -21.70
CA LYS A 147 -20.79 -2.83 -22.48
C LYS A 147 -22.01 -2.21 -21.81
N ASP A 148 -22.05 -2.22 -20.49
CA ASP A 148 -23.15 -1.68 -19.69
C ASP A 148 -22.75 -0.34 -19.05
N LYS A 149 -23.34 0.74 -19.58
CA LYS A 149 -23.11 2.10 -19.07
C LYS A 149 -23.53 2.28 -17.62
N ILE A 150 -24.53 1.55 -17.13
CA ILE A 150 -25.00 1.65 -15.74
C ILE A 150 -23.93 1.09 -14.81
N ILE A 151 -23.43 -0.11 -15.11
CA ILE A 151 -22.34 -0.74 -14.34
C ILE A 151 -21.07 0.11 -14.40
N HIS A 152 -20.70 0.55 -15.61
CA HIS A 152 -19.53 1.40 -15.84
C HIS A 152 -19.55 2.65 -14.96
N ASN A 153 -20.63 3.42 -15.04
CA ASN A 153 -20.78 4.67 -14.31
C ASN A 153 -20.86 4.45 -12.80
N ALA A 154 -21.56 3.41 -12.33
CA ALA A 154 -21.70 3.13 -10.91
C ALA A 154 -20.34 2.81 -10.25
N LEU A 155 -19.48 2.03 -10.91
CA LEU A 155 -18.14 1.69 -10.39
C LEU A 155 -17.21 2.90 -10.37
N ILE A 156 -17.23 3.71 -11.45
CA ILE A 156 -16.46 4.96 -11.51
C ILE A 156 -16.89 5.92 -10.40
N GLU A 157 -18.21 6.10 -10.24
CA GLU A 157 -18.77 7.00 -9.25
C GLU A 157 -18.40 6.56 -7.83
N GLU A 158 -18.56 5.28 -7.50
CA GLU A 158 -18.21 4.76 -6.18
C GLU A 158 -16.70 4.82 -5.90
N ASN A 159 -15.84 4.47 -6.88
CA ASN A 159 -14.39 4.66 -6.74
C ASN A 159 -14.04 6.12 -6.45
N ASN A 160 -14.56 7.05 -7.25
CA ASN A 160 -14.25 8.48 -7.11
C ASN A 160 -14.84 9.08 -5.82
N LYS A 161 -15.99 8.60 -5.35
CA LYS A 161 -16.52 8.92 -4.01
C LYS A 161 -15.60 8.42 -2.91
N LEU A 162 -15.06 7.20 -3.02
CA LEU A 162 -14.11 6.64 -2.04
C LEU A 162 -12.83 7.47 -1.98
N VAL A 163 -12.24 7.80 -3.13
CA VAL A 163 -11.05 8.67 -3.22
C VAL A 163 -11.28 10.01 -2.54
N ARG A 164 -12.44 10.66 -2.78
CA ARG A 164 -12.84 11.91 -2.09
C ARG A 164 -12.98 11.73 -0.58
N LYS A 165 -13.83 10.77 -0.19
CA LYS A 165 -14.22 10.55 1.21
C LYS A 165 -13.02 10.23 2.08
N LEU A 166 -12.11 9.42 1.56
CA LEU A 166 -10.90 9.00 2.25
C LEU A 166 -9.73 9.99 2.05
N LYS A 167 -9.88 11.02 1.21
CA LYS A 167 -8.82 11.98 0.88
C LYS A 167 -7.54 11.28 0.40
N LEU A 168 -7.69 10.36 -0.55
CA LEU A 168 -6.59 9.60 -1.14
C LEU A 168 -5.91 10.39 -2.26
N ASN A 169 -4.83 9.84 -2.82
CA ASN A 169 -4.13 10.43 -3.97
C ASN A 169 -5.09 10.63 -5.15
N GLU A 170 -5.10 11.83 -5.73
CA GLU A 170 -6.00 12.15 -6.83
C GLU A 170 -5.69 11.38 -8.13
N ARG A 171 -4.50 10.76 -8.24
CA ARG A 171 -4.19 9.86 -9.36
C ARG A 171 -5.01 8.56 -9.34
N PHE A 172 -5.78 8.31 -8.28
CA PHE A 172 -6.72 7.20 -8.21
C PHE A 172 -8.12 7.56 -8.73
N TYR A 173 -8.38 8.81 -9.14
CA TYR A 173 -9.62 9.16 -9.83
C TYR A 173 -9.68 8.53 -11.22
N ILE A 174 -10.80 7.90 -11.53
CA ILE A 174 -11.08 7.40 -12.87
C ILE A 174 -11.71 8.52 -13.70
N GLY A 175 -11.20 8.72 -14.92
CA GLY A 175 -11.69 9.72 -15.87
C GLY A 175 -11.02 11.11 -15.78
N LYS A 176 -9.96 11.28 -14.98
CA LYS A 176 -9.23 12.56 -14.90
C LYS A 176 -8.54 12.97 -16.21
N ASP A 177 -8.25 12.01 -17.09
CA ASP A 177 -7.69 12.26 -18.44
C ASP A 177 -8.70 12.95 -19.39
N LYS A 178 -9.96 13.13 -18.99
CA LYS A 178 -10.98 13.88 -19.73
C LYS A 178 -11.20 15.31 -19.22
N VAL A 179 -10.53 15.73 -18.15
CA VAL A 179 -10.73 17.07 -17.52
C VAL A 179 -9.53 18.00 -17.74
N MET A 180 -8.42 17.51 -18.31
CA MET A 180 -7.30 18.33 -18.77
C MET A 180 -7.21 18.38 -20.31
N LYS A 181 -8.30 18.78 -20.95
CA LYS A 181 -8.29 19.32 -22.31
C LYS A 181 -8.83 20.74 -22.29
#